data_AF-A0A6N6L0E0-F1
#
_entry.id   AF-A0A6N6L0E0-F1
#
_cell.length_a   1.000
_cell.length_b   1.000
_cell.length_c   1.000
_cell.angle_alpha   90.00
_cell.angle_beta   90.00
_cell.angle_gamma   90.00
#
_symmetry.space_group_name_H-M   'P 1'
#
loop_
_entity.id
_entity.type
_entity.pdbx_description
1 polymer ?
#
loop_
_entity_poly.entity_id
_entity_poly.type
_entity_poly.pdbx_seq_one_letter_code
_entity_poly.pdbx_strand_id
1 'polypeptide(L)'
;MKNERRRLTGVVTSDKMQKTVTVELSRAYRHPLYGKVVKSAKRVKAHDEQGAQLGDTVLIVESQPLSKTKRWVVQEIVNRDEQAADAEAFAAEGEALGQLDRVEDEEAEEEAEETVEEAEAADGDEEAESEE
;
A
#
# COMPACT_ATOMS: atom_id res chain seq x y z
N MET A 1 -38.25 8.16 17.10
CA MET A 1 -37.87 9.43 16.46
C MET A 1 -36.64 9.18 15.59
N LYS A 2 -36.66 9.53 14.30
CA LYS A 2 -35.48 9.41 13.44
C LYS A 2 -34.52 10.56 13.73
N ASN A 3 -33.22 10.26 13.83
CA ASN A 3 -32.19 11.27 14.08
C ASN A 3 -31.91 12.02 12.76
N GLU A 4 -32.30 13.29 12.70
CA GLU A 4 -32.33 14.10 11.46
C GLU A 4 -31.00 14.83 11.15
N ARG A 5 -29.91 14.37 11.77
CA ARG A 5 -28.57 14.94 11.59
C ARG A 5 -28.09 14.74 10.15
N ARG A 6 -27.51 15.79 9.59
CA ARG A 6 -26.97 15.77 8.23
C ARG A 6 -25.81 14.77 8.14
N ARG A 7 -25.87 13.92 7.11
CA ARG A 7 -24.81 12.95 6.78
C ARG A 7 -24.19 13.30 5.44
N LEU A 8 -22.88 13.19 5.34
CA LEU A 8 -22.13 13.47 4.12
C LEU A 8 -21.10 12.36 3.93
N THR A 9 -20.79 12.05 2.68
CA THR A 9 -19.72 11.11 2.32
C THR A 9 -18.54 11.90 1.78
N GLY A 10 -17.33 11.50 2.13
CA GLY A 10 -16.10 12.13 1.65
C GLY A 10 -14.90 11.20 1.76
N VAL A 11 -13.78 11.66 1.22
CA VAL A 11 -12.51 10.90 1.18
C VAL A 11 -11.56 11.43 2.24
N VAL A 12 -10.87 10.54 2.96
CA VAL A 12 -9.86 10.93 3.94
C VAL A 12 -8.58 11.35 3.23
N THR A 13 -8.17 12.60 3.41
CA THR A 13 -6.90 13.10 2.84
C THR A 13 -5.75 13.11 3.85
N SER A 14 -6.04 13.13 5.16
CA SER A 14 -4.98 13.14 6.18
C SER A 14 -5.45 12.56 7.51
N ASP A 15 -4.64 11.66 8.04
CA ASP A 15 -4.80 10.92 9.31
C ASP A 15 -3.69 11.27 10.33
N LYS A 16 -2.84 12.26 10.05
CA LYS A 16 -1.66 12.62 10.85
C LYS A 16 -1.94 13.05 12.30
N MET A 17 -3.20 13.25 12.66
CA MET A 17 -3.60 13.78 13.97
C MET A 17 -4.25 12.68 14.81
N GLN A 18 -4.02 12.72 16.12
CA GLN A 18 -4.65 11.79 17.05
C GLN A 18 -6.18 11.94 17.06
N LYS A 19 -6.89 10.80 16.91
CA LYS A 19 -8.37 10.69 16.94
C LYS A 19 -9.10 11.68 16.01
N THR A 20 -8.43 12.10 14.94
CA THR A 20 -8.89 13.18 14.06
C THR A 20 -8.46 12.92 12.63
N VAL A 21 -9.42 12.92 11.72
CA VAL A 21 -9.14 12.81 10.28
C VAL A 21 -9.61 14.07 9.55
N THR A 22 -8.90 14.42 8.48
CA THR A 22 -9.30 15.49 7.56
C THR A 22 -10.00 14.86 6.37
N VAL A 23 -11.30 15.15 6.24
CA VAL A 23 -12.16 14.61 5.19
C VAL A 23 -12.41 15.69 4.15
N GLU A 24 -12.25 15.34 2.88
CA GLU A 24 -12.59 16.18 1.76
C GLU A 24 -14.00 15.87 1.25
N LEU A 25 -14.85 16.90 1.25
CA LEU A 25 -16.23 16.85 0.79
C LEU A 25 -16.33 17.49 -0.58
N SER A 26 -16.52 16.67 -1.61
CA SER A 26 -16.78 17.16 -2.97
C SER A 26 -18.28 17.36 -3.18
N ARG A 27 -18.67 18.51 -3.72
CA ARG A 27 -20.02 18.74 -4.26
C ARG A 27 -19.94 19.30 -5.67
N ALA A 28 -20.85 18.85 -6.53
CA ALA A 28 -21.07 19.46 -7.83
C ALA A 28 -22.28 20.39 -7.74
N TYR A 29 -22.15 21.61 -8.26
CA TYR A 29 -23.27 22.55 -8.39
C TYR A 29 -23.21 23.22 -9.76
N ARG A 30 -24.36 23.68 -10.25
CA ARG A 30 -24.42 24.47 -11.49
C ARG A 30 -24.17 25.94 -11.16
N HIS A 31 -23.29 26.59 -11.92
CA HIS A 31 -23.10 28.03 -11.79
C HIS A 31 -24.44 28.74 -12.06
N PRO A 32 -24.92 29.64 -11.17
CA PRO A 32 -26.27 30.18 -11.24
C PRO A 32 -26.55 30.96 -12.53
N LEU A 33 -25.55 31.68 -13.05
CA LEU A 33 -25.70 32.48 -14.28
C LEU A 33 -25.42 31.69 -15.57
N TYR A 34 -24.46 30.76 -15.53
CA TYR A 34 -23.89 30.16 -16.75
C TYR A 34 -24.28 28.70 -16.96
N GLY A 35 -24.89 28.04 -15.97
CA GLY A 35 -25.31 26.64 -16.05
C GLY A 35 -24.18 25.60 -16.09
N LYS A 36 -22.90 26.00 -16.24
CA LYS A 36 -21.73 25.11 -16.20
C LYS A 36 -21.68 24.36 -14.86
N VAL A 37 -21.47 23.05 -14.91
CA VAL A 37 -21.29 22.21 -13.71
C VAL A 37 -19.89 22.45 -13.16
N VAL A 38 -19.81 22.96 -11.93
CA VAL A 38 -18.56 23.24 -11.21
C VAL A 38 -18.46 22.30 -10.01
N LYS A 39 -17.28 21.69 -9.83
CA LYS A 39 -16.95 20.89 -8.65
C LYS A 39 -16.29 21.79 -7.59
N SER A 40 -16.76 21.73 -6.36
CA SER A 40 -16.18 22.43 -5.21
C SER A 40 -15.89 21.43 -4.12
N ALA A 41 -14.67 21.49 -3.58
CA ALA A 41 -14.22 20.66 -2.47
C ALA A 41 -14.09 21.51 -1.20
N LYS A 42 -14.51 20.96 -0.06
CA LYS A 42 -14.29 21.55 1.27
C LYS A 42 -13.70 20.51 2.21
N ARG A 43 -12.65 20.89 2.93
CA ARG A 43 -12.02 20.04 3.92
C ARG A 43 -12.62 20.30 5.30
N VAL A 44 -12.98 19.25 6.01
CA VAL A 44 -13.54 19.31 7.36
C VAL A 44 -12.76 18.38 8.29
N LYS A 45 -12.69 18.75 9.58
CA LYS A 45 -12.08 17.90 10.59
C LYS A 45 -13.17 17.05 11.24
N ALA A 46 -13.03 15.74 11.12
CA ALA A 46 -13.91 14.77 11.76
C ALA A 46 -13.22 14.15 12.98
N HIS A 47 -14.00 13.84 14.01
CA HIS A 47 -13.55 12.98 15.10
C HIS A 47 -13.73 11.52 14.69
N ASP A 48 -12.67 10.77 14.88
CA ASP A 48 -12.61 9.35 14.53
C ASP A 48 -12.15 8.54 15.74
N GLU A 49 -12.85 7.44 15.98
CA GLU A 49 -12.55 6.40 16.96
C GLU A 49 -12.40 5.02 16.30
N GLN A 50 -12.80 4.88 15.02
CA GLN A 50 -12.77 3.63 14.26
C GLN A 50 -11.43 3.39 13.56
N GLY A 51 -10.60 4.44 13.40
CA GLY A 51 -9.27 4.32 12.80
C GLY A 51 -9.33 4.31 11.27
N ALA A 52 -9.94 5.33 10.68
CA ALA A 52 -9.97 5.54 9.23
C ALA A 52 -8.57 5.89 8.70
N GLN A 53 -8.17 5.25 7.61
CA GLN A 53 -6.86 5.41 6.99
C GLN A 53 -6.90 6.43 5.85
N LEU A 54 -5.74 6.77 5.31
CA LEU A 54 -5.62 7.61 4.11
C LEU A 54 -6.28 6.91 2.92
N GLY A 55 -7.08 7.66 2.14
CA GLY A 55 -7.78 7.14 0.97
C GLY A 55 -9.21 6.65 1.25
N ASP A 56 -9.49 6.22 2.48
CA ASP A 56 -10.78 5.65 2.84
C ASP A 56 -11.95 6.60 2.52
N THR A 57 -13.04 6.01 2.00
CA THR A 57 -14.32 6.70 1.83
C THR A 57 -15.14 6.56 3.09
N VAL A 58 -15.43 7.68 3.75
CA VAL A 58 -16.07 7.71 5.07
C VAL A 58 -17.41 8.46 5.04
N LEU A 59 -18.36 7.94 5.82
CA LEU A 59 -19.63 8.60 6.13
C LEU A 59 -19.46 9.43 7.41
N ILE A 60 -19.63 10.74 7.30
CA ILE A 60 -19.55 11.67 8.43
C ILE A 60 -20.93 12.23 8.78
N VAL A 61 -21.12 12.51 10.08
CA VAL A 61 -22.37 13.05 10.63
C VAL A 61 -22.08 14.32 11.42
N GLU A 62 -22.99 15.30 11.34
CA GLU A 62 -22.92 16.48 12.19
C GLU A 62 -23.04 16.11 13.68
N SER A 63 -22.16 16.67 14.49
CA SER A 63 -22.10 16.44 15.94
C SER A 63 -22.12 17.75 16.72
N GLN A 64 -22.22 17.62 18.04
CA GLN A 64 -21.84 18.74 18.91
C GLN A 64 -20.39 19.17 18.64
N PRO A 65 -20.02 20.43 18.94
CA PRO A 65 -18.64 20.86 18.85
C PRO A 65 -17.78 20.06 19.84
N LEU A 66 -16.88 19.22 19.33
CA LEU A 66 -15.92 18.48 20.16
C LEU A 66 -14.65 19.30 20.42
N SER A 67 -14.39 20.26 19.54
CA SER A 67 -13.27 21.19 19.61
C SER A 67 -13.62 22.47 18.84
N LYS A 68 -12.67 23.40 18.72
CA LYS A 68 -12.82 24.67 17.98
C LYS A 68 -13.24 24.43 16.52
N THR A 69 -12.71 23.39 15.87
CA THR A 69 -12.94 23.11 14.45
C THR A 69 -13.69 21.79 14.19
N LYS A 70 -13.58 20.80 15.08
CA LYS A 70 -14.16 19.46 14.90
C LYS A 70 -15.65 19.47 15.27
N ARG A 71 -16.51 19.37 14.25
CA ARG A 71 -17.98 19.37 14.35
C ARG A 71 -18.64 18.19 13.62
N TRP A 72 -17.81 17.26 13.17
CA TRP A 72 -18.20 16.08 12.42
C TRP A 72 -17.65 14.86 13.13
N VAL A 73 -18.39 13.76 13.10
CA VAL A 73 -17.99 12.46 13.63
C VAL A 73 -18.06 11.45 12.50
N VAL A 74 -17.05 10.58 12.40
CA VAL A 74 -17.07 9.43 11.48
C VAL A 74 -18.05 8.40 12.04
N GLN A 75 -19.05 8.04 11.23
CA GLN A 75 -20.05 7.04 11.61
C GLN A 75 -19.68 5.65 11.08
N GLU A 76 -19.25 5.58 9.83
CA GLU A 76 -19.02 4.34 9.10
C GLU A 76 -17.95 4.56 8.02
N ILE A 77 -17.10 3.56 7.83
CA ILE A 77 -16.16 3.47 6.71
C ILE A 77 -16.86 2.69 5.60
N VAL A 78 -17.15 3.35 4.48
CA VAL A 78 -17.94 2.78 3.39
C VAL A 78 -17.09 1.87 2.52
N ASN A 79 -15.92 2.35 2.12
CA ASN A 79 -14.93 1.59 1.37
C ASN A 79 -13.58 1.81 2.05
N ARG A 80 -12.94 0.71 2.43
CA ARG A 80 -11.52 0.69 2.76
C ARG A 80 -10.77 0.52 1.44
N ASP A 81 -9.77 1.35 1.17
CA ASP A 81 -8.96 1.17 -0.03
C ASP A 81 -8.24 -0.19 0.05
N GLU A 82 -8.69 -1.14 -0.76
CA GLU A 82 -8.16 -2.52 -0.81
C GLU A 82 -6.72 -2.58 -1.35
N GLN A 83 -6.18 -1.44 -1.80
CA GLN A 83 -4.81 -1.35 -2.33
C GLN A 83 -3.72 -1.73 -1.32
N ALA A 84 -4.03 -1.76 -0.02
CA ALA A 84 -3.11 -2.31 0.99
C ALA A 84 -3.05 -3.85 0.93
N ALA A 85 -4.16 -4.53 0.61
CA ALA A 85 -4.20 -5.99 0.50
C ALA A 85 -3.56 -6.48 -0.81
N ASP A 86 -3.73 -5.73 -1.90
CA ASP A 86 -3.09 -6.06 -3.18
C ASP A 86 -1.55 -5.88 -3.10
N ALA A 87 -1.05 -4.90 -2.34
CA ALA A 87 0.39 -4.67 -2.18
C ALA A 87 1.10 -5.81 -1.42
N GLU A 88 0.43 -6.48 -0.48
CA GLU A 88 0.97 -7.65 0.22
C GLU A 88 1.01 -8.89 -0.68
N ALA A 89 0.13 -8.97 -1.69
CA ALA A 89 0.14 -10.05 -2.69
C ALA A 89 1.26 -9.88 -3.74
N PHE A 90 1.51 -8.65 -4.23
CA PHE A 90 2.60 -8.38 -5.17
C PHE A 90 4.00 -8.48 -4.53
N ALA A 91 4.12 -8.27 -3.22
CA ALA A 91 5.37 -8.47 -2.49
C ALA A 91 5.71 -9.97 -2.32
N ALA A 92 4.70 -10.82 -2.11
CA ALA A 92 4.88 -12.27 -2.01
C ALA A 92 5.35 -12.91 -3.34
N GLU A 93 5.02 -12.33 -4.49
CA GLU A 93 5.54 -12.76 -5.80
C GLU A 93 6.97 -12.25 -6.07
N GLY A 94 7.39 -11.16 -5.44
CA GLY A 94 8.75 -10.60 -5.58
C GLY A 94 9.82 -11.31 -4.75
N GLU A 95 9.42 -11.96 -3.65
CA GLU A 95 10.35 -12.70 -2.78
C GLU A 95 10.66 -14.12 -3.31
N ALA A 96 9.82 -14.66 -4.19
CA ALA A 96 10.05 -15.97 -4.82
C ALA A 96 11.10 -15.94 -5.95
N LEU A 97 11.41 -14.78 -6.54
CA LEU A 97 12.47 -14.65 -7.55
C LEU A 97 13.87 -14.39 -6.94
N GLY A 98 13.96 -14.01 -5.67
CA GLY A 98 15.23 -13.88 -4.95
C GLY A 98 15.72 -15.19 -4.31
N GLN A 99 14.91 -16.24 -4.33
CA GLN A 99 15.27 -17.57 -3.81
C GLN A 99 15.85 -18.49 -4.91
N LEU A 100 15.69 -18.14 -6.20
CA LEU A 100 16.28 -18.87 -7.32
C LEU A 100 17.68 -18.37 -7.67
N ASP A 101 17.95 -17.06 -7.53
CA ASP A 101 19.27 -16.46 -7.80
C ASP A 101 20.33 -16.81 -6.74
N ARG A 102 19.93 -17.34 -5.56
CA ARG A 102 20.88 -17.83 -4.53
C ARG A 102 21.27 -19.30 -4.75
N VAL A 103 20.36 -20.10 -5.30
CA VAL A 103 20.62 -21.54 -5.52
C VAL A 103 21.46 -21.74 -6.77
N GLU A 104 21.38 -20.84 -7.76
CA GLU A 104 22.26 -20.88 -8.94
C GLU A 104 23.72 -20.46 -8.63
N ASP A 105 23.97 -19.52 -7.71
CA ASP A 105 25.35 -19.18 -7.30
C ASP A 105 25.98 -20.24 -6.37
N GLU A 106 25.20 -20.90 -5.50
CA GLU A 106 25.73 -22.00 -4.65
C GLU A 106 25.97 -23.31 -5.43
N GLU A 107 25.11 -23.67 -6.39
CA GLU A 107 25.35 -24.86 -7.25
C GLU A 107 26.49 -24.62 -8.27
N ALA A 108 26.69 -23.38 -8.73
CA ALA A 108 27.80 -23.05 -9.63
C ALA A 108 29.17 -23.07 -8.94
N GLU A 109 29.24 -22.76 -7.64
CA GLU A 109 30.48 -22.88 -6.85
C GLU A 109 30.84 -24.36 -6.58
N GLU A 110 29.84 -25.23 -6.36
CA GLU A 110 30.07 -26.66 -6.11
C GLU A 110 30.51 -27.43 -7.38
N GLU A 111 29.94 -27.12 -8.56
CA GLU A 111 30.40 -27.72 -9.84
C GLU A 111 31.78 -27.20 -10.29
N ALA A 112 32.17 -25.98 -9.89
CA ALA A 112 33.50 -25.46 -10.16
C ALA A 112 34.58 -26.15 -9.31
N GLU A 113 34.28 -26.53 -8.06
CA GLU A 113 35.22 -27.30 -7.23
C GLU A 113 35.39 -28.75 -7.75
N GLU A 114 34.31 -29.40 -8.20
CA GLU A 114 34.37 -30.77 -8.74
C GLU A 114 35.17 -30.86 -10.06
N THR A 115 35.04 -29.87 -10.94
CA THR A 115 35.79 -29.84 -12.21
C THR A 115 37.27 -29.50 -12.05
N VAL A 116 37.64 -28.75 -11.00
CA VAL A 116 39.05 -28.48 -10.66
C VAL A 116 39.71 -29.72 -10.06
N GLU A 117 38.99 -30.49 -9.23
CA GLU A 117 39.51 -31.75 -8.67
C GLU A 117 39.69 -32.82 -9.76
N GLU A 118 38.78 -32.89 -10.75
CA GLU A 118 38.91 -33.80 -11.89
C GLU A 118 40.05 -33.38 -12.86
N ALA A 119 40.29 -32.07 -13.03
CA ALA A 119 41.40 -31.57 -13.84
C ALA A 119 42.77 -31.75 -13.17
N GLU A 120 42.89 -31.55 -11.85
CA GLU A 120 44.13 -31.83 -11.12
C GLU A 120 44.43 -33.35 -11.04
N ALA A 121 43.40 -34.20 -11.10
CA ALA A 121 43.57 -35.66 -11.19
C ALA A 121 44.01 -36.14 -12.59
N ALA A 122 43.66 -35.40 -13.65
CA ALA A 122 44.00 -35.76 -15.03
C ALA A 122 45.42 -35.31 -15.45
N ASP A 123 45.96 -34.23 -14.88
CA ASP A 123 47.35 -33.79 -15.14
C ASP A 123 48.40 -34.65 -14.40
N GLY A 124 47.96 -35.54 -13.50
CA GLY A 124 48.83 -36.46 -12.76
C GLY A 124 49.22 -37.77 -13.49
N ASP A 125 48.63 -38.04 -14.66
CA ASP A 125 48.84 -39.28 -15.41
C ASP A 125 49.21 -39.00 -16.89
N GLU A 126 50.10 -38.03 -17.14
CA GLU A 126 50.77 -37.87 -18.44
C GLU A 126 52.26 -37.51 -18.29
N GLU A 127 52.95 -38.13 -17.33
CA GLU A 127 54.42 -38.28 -17.32
C GLU A 127 54.77 -39.77 -17.10
N ALA A 128 54.13 -40.63 -17.89
CA ALA A 128 54.59 -41.98 -18.12
C ALA A 128 54.40 -42.30 -19.61
N GLU A 129 55.48 -42.72 -20.25
CA GLU A 129 55.54 -43.22 -21.63
C GLU A 129 55.73 -42.16 -22.73
N SER A 130 56.93 -41.57 -22.76
CA SER A 130 57.72 -41.65 -23.99
C SER A 130 59.13 -42.20 -23.69
N GLU A 131 59.25 -43.52 -23.84
CA GLU A 131 60.51 -44.23 -24.08
C GLU A 131 61.06 -43.87 -25.47
N GLU A 132 62.36 -43.57 -25.58
CA GLU A 132 63.40 -44.42 -26.23
C GLU A 132 64.76 -43.72 -26.28
#